data_AF-A0A968HKN3-F1
#
_entry.id   AF-A0A968HKN3-F1
#
_cell.length_a   1.000
_cell.length_b   1.000
_cell.length_c   1.000
_cell.angle_alpha   90.00
_cell.angle_beta   90.00
_cell.angle_gamma   90.00
#
_symmetry.space_group_name_H-M   'P 1'
#
loop_
_entity.id
_entity.type
_entity.pdbx_description
1 polymer ?
#
loop_
_entity_poly.entity_id
_entity_poly.type
_entity_poly.pdbx_seq_one_letter_code
_entity_poly.pdbx_strand_id
1 'polypeptide(L)'
;MDAGGIYSVDNRDGTYSLVKLLVVDPIAVHVCVYKERFPSRPTVADIESLKPGLMGDLNGIGMGHIPLSYGSFAEWRPKLITLSEVSDEELEGYKIWEAQGGGVF
;
A
#
# COMPACT_ATOMS: atom_id res chain seq x y z
N MET A 1 -4.36 -5.29 -11.69
CA MET A 1 -3.93 -4.56 -10.48
C MET A 1 -3.50 -3.22 -11.00
N ASP A 2 -4.08 -2.16 -10.45
CA ASP A 2 -3.94 -0.82 -11.00
C ASP A 2 -3.45 0.12 -9.89
N ALA A 3 -2.67 1.13 -10.28
CA ALA A 3 -2.26 2.19 -9.36
C ALA A 3 -3.51 2.86 -8.76
N GLY A 4 -3.43 3.22 -7.48
CA GLY A 4 -4.55 3.73 -6.70
C GLY A 4 -5.38 2.66 -5.99
N GLY A 5 -5.16 1.38 -6.29
CA GLY A 5 -5.85 0.30 -5.59
C GLY A 5 -5.45 0.18 -4.13
N ILE A 6 -6.42 0.20 -3.22
CA ILE A 6 -6.25 -0.05 -1.80
C ILE A 6 -6.67 -1.49 -1.49
N TYR A 7 -5.74 -2.26 -0.91
CA TYR A 7 -5.90 -3.68 -0.63
C TYR A 7 -5.77 -3.95 0.86
N SER A 8 -6.56 -4.91 1.38
CA SER A 8 -6.20 -5.61 2.62
C SER A 8 -5.20 -6.72 2.35
N VAL A 9 -4.20 -6.83 3.20
CA VAL A 9 -3.18 -7.88 3.16
C VAL A 9 -3.13 -8.65 4.46
N ASP A 10 -2.77 -9.92 4.37
CA ASP A 10 -2.65 -10.86 5.49
C ASP A 10 -1.24 -10.81 6.06
N ASN A 11 -1.11 -10.35 7.31
CA ASN A 11 0.19 -10.22 8.00
C ASN A 11 0.75 -11.59 8.48
N ARG A 12 -0.01 -12.68 8.31
CA ARG A 12 0.30 -14.04 8.77
C ARG A 12 0.45 -14.20 10.29
N ASP A 13 0.08 -13.19 11.05
CA ASP A 13 0.03 -13.18 12.52
C ASP A 13 -1.42 -13.14 13.07
N GLY A 14 -2.41 -13.36 12.18
CA GLY A 14 -3.83 -13.23 12.50
C GLY A 14 -4.37 -11.80 12.37
N THR A 15 -3.53 -10.83 12.01
CA THR A 15 -3.94 -9.46 11.72
C THR A 15 -3.88 -9.14 10.23
N TYR A 16 -4.49 -8.02 9.86
CA TYR A 16 -4.50 -7.51 8.51
C TYR A 16 -4.01 -6.07 8.49
N SER A 17 -3.38 -5.68 7.40
CA SER A 17 -2.97 -4.30 7.14
C SER A 17 -3.57 -3.81 5.82
N LEU A 18 -3.53 -2.49 5.64
CA LEU A 18 -3.89 -1.85 4.38
C LEU A 18 -2.63 -1.48 3.61
N VAL A 19 -2.70 -1.63 2.29
CA VAL A 19 -1.67 -1.15 1.38
C VAL A 19 -2.31 -0.47 0.19
N LYS A 20 -1.68 0.58 -0.32
CA LYS A 20 -2.06 1.25 -1.57
C LYS A 20 -1.01 1.01 -2.64
N LEU A 21 -1.43 0.62 -3.83
CA LEU A 21 -0.54 0.56 -4.99
C LEU A 21 -0.29 1.98 -5.48
N LEU A 22 0.96 2.43 -5.41
CA LEU A 22 1.37 3.76 -5.88
C LEU A 22 1.75 3.73 -7.37
N VAL A 23 2.53 2.72 -7.75
CA VAL A 23 2.98 2.50 -9.13
C VAL A 23 2.90 1.00 -9.43
N VAL A 24 2.49 0.68 -10.64
CA VAL A 24 2.51 -0.67 -11.20
C VAL A 24 3.34 -0.63 -12.47
N ASP A 25 4.45 -1.35 -12.48
CA ASP A 25 5.36 -1.44 -13.63
C ASP A 25 5.45 -2.89 -14.13
N PRO A 26 6.17 -3.18 -15.23
CA PRO A 26 6.22 -4.53 -15.80
C PRO A 26 6.80 -5.61 -14.88
N ILE A 27 7.59 -5.26 -13.87
CA ILE A 27 8.33 -6.20 -13.01
C ILE A 27 7.94 -6.15 -11.53
N ALA A 28 7.38 -5.04 -11.07
CA ALA A 28 7.06 -4.82 -9.66
C ALA A 28 5.77 -4.02 -9.45
N VAL A 29 5.28 -4.11 -8.21
CA VAL A 29 4.28 -3.21 -7.64
C VAL A 29 4.92 -2.42 -6.51
N HIS A 30 4.76 -1.11 -6.55
CA HIS A 30 5.22 -0.21 -5.51
C HIS A 30 4.07 0.08 -4.57
N VAL A 31 4.23 -0.32 -3.32
CA VAL A 31 3.17 -0.19 -2.32
C VAL A 31 3.52 0.82 -1.26
N CYS A 32 2.52 1.54 -0.79
CA CYS A 32 2.54 2.28 0.47
C CYS A 32 1.79 1.45 1.52
N VAL A 33 2.40 1.22 2.69
CA VAL A 33 1.78 0.45 3.78
C VAL A 33 1.28 1.38 4.87
N TYR A 34 -0.02 1.28 5.17
CA TYR A 34 -0.64 2.01 6.27
C TYR A 34 -0.25 1.39 7.62
N LYS A 35 -0.12 2.22 8.66
CA LYS A 35 0.30 1.76 9.99
C LYS A 35 -0.76 0.95 10.73
N GLU A 36 -2.03 1.14 10.37
CA GLU A 36 -3.15 0.50 11.04
C GLU A 36 -3.13 -1.01 10.85
N ARG A 37 -3.48 -1.72 11.93
CA ARG A 37 -3.66 -3.16 11.95
C ARG A 37 -5.08 -3.48 12.39
N PHE A 38 -5.65 -4.49 11.73
CA PHE A 38 -7.02 -4.90 11.91
C PHE A 38 -7.07 -6.36 12.36
N PRO A 39 -7.90 -6.72 13.36
CA PRO A 39 -8.05 -8.11 13.80
C PRO A 39 -8.84 -8.98 12.81
N SER A 40 -9.51 -8.35 11.85
CA SER A 40 -10.25 -8.99 10.75
C SER A 40 -9.99 -8.21 9.45
N ARG A 41 -10.37 -8.76 8.29
CA ARG A 41 -10.16 -8.05 7.03
C ARG A 41 -10.97 -6.76 6.99
N PRO A 42 -10.33 -5.60 6.82
CA PRO A 42 -11.03 -4.32 6.72
C PRO A 42 -11.87 -4.26 5.45
N THR A 43 -12.93 -3.47 5.55
CA THR A 43 -13.92 -3.16 4.52
C THR A 43 -13.83 -1.69 4.11
N VAL A 44 -14.64 -1.27 3.14
CA VAL A 44 -14.72 0.14 2.72
C VAL A 44 -15.11 1.04 3.90
N ALA A 45 -16.03 0.60 4.76
CA ALA A 45 -16.47 1.37 5.92
C ALA A 45 -15.33 1.60 6.93
N ASP A 46 -14.45 0.62 7.10
CA ASP A 46 -13.27 0.77 7.96
C ASP A 46 -12.33 1.84 7.39
N ILE A 47 -12.15 1.86 6.07
CA ILE A 47 -11.33 2.87 5.38
C ILE A 47 -11.90 4.28 5.54
N GLU A 48 -13.20 4.48 5.32
CA GLU A 48 -13.84 5.79 5.47
C GLU A 48 -13.78 6.32 6.91
N SER A 49 -13.68 5.41 7.88
CA SER A 49 -13.49 5.75 9.29
C SER A 49 -12.05 6.11 9.65
N LEU A 50 -11.07 5.79 8.80
CA LEU A 50 -9.70 6.25 8.96
C LEU A 50 -9.68 7.76 8.81
N LYS A 51 -9.09 8.45 9.80
CA LYS A 51 -9.01 9.91 9.76
C LYS A 51 -8.35 10.34 8.44
N PRO A 52 -8.83 11.41 7.76
CA PRO A 52 -8.31 11.86 6.48
C PRO A 52 -6.79 12.05 6.43
N GLY A 53 -6.16 12.37 7.56
CA GLY A 53 -4.71 12.36 7.70
C GLY A 53 -4.11 10.95 7.57
N LEU A 54 -4.65 9.90 8.15
CA LEU A 54 -4.06 8.55 8.06
C LEU A 54 -3.98 7.99 6.64
N MET A 55 -4.90 8.38 5.75
CA MET A 55 -4.89 7.93 4.35
C MET A 55 -3.88 8.67 3.45
N GLY A 56 -3.42 9.87 3.82
CA GLY A 56 -2.56 10.71 2.98
C GLY A 56 -1.50 11.56 3.72
N ASP A 57 -1.45 11.51 5.04
CA ASP A 57 -0.42 12.11 5.90
C ASP A 57 0.69 11.07 6.04
N LEU A 58 1.92 11.47 5.72
CA LEU A 58 3.13 10.67 5.91
C LEU A 58 3.24 10.11 7.34
N ASN A 59 2.58 10.73 8.33
CA ASN A 59 2.49 10.24 9.70
C ASN A 59 1.58 9.00 9.91
N GLY A 60 0.78 8.61 8.91
CA GLY A 60 -0.02 7.38 8.84
C GLY A 60 0.65 6.22 8.10
N ILE A 61 1.75 6.50 7.39
CA ILE A 61 2.53 5.51 6.63
C ILE A 61 3.44 4.78 7.60
N GLY A 62 3.05 3.57 7.99
CA GLY A 62 3.70 2.84 9.07
C GLY A 62 5.02 2.17 8.71
N MET A 63 5.28 1.91 7.42
CA MET A 63 6.45 1.13 7.00
C MET A 63 7.11 1.58 5.68
N GLY A 64 6.71 2.73 5.12
CA GLY A 64 7.34 3.30 3.92
C GLY A 64 6.91 2.68 2.59
N HIS A 65 7.47 3.24 1.51
CA HIS A 65 7.36 2.74 0.14
C HIS A 65 8.15 1.43 0.00
N ILE A 66 7.51 0.38 -0.52
CA ILE A 66 8.13 -0.94 -0.70
C ILE A 66 7.91 -1.41 -2.13
N PRO A 67 8.97 -1.60 -2.95
CA PRO A 67 8.87 -2.29 -4.23
C PRO A 67 8.79 -3.81 -3.98
N LEU A 68 7.75 -4.45 -4.50
CA LEU A 68 7.54 -5.89 -4.40
C LEU A 68 7.40 -6.52 -5.78
N SER A 69 7.97 -7.71 -5.95
CA SER A 69 7.60 -8.54 -7.10
C SER A 69 6.11 -8.91 -7.05
N TYR A 70 5.52 -9.23 -8.20
CA TYR A 70 4.15 -9.74 -8.28
C TYR A 70 3.93 -11.00 -7.42
N GLY A 71 4.93 -11.88 -7.34
CA GLY A 71 4.88 -13.09 -6.50
C GLY A 71 4.87 -12.75 -5.01
N SER A 72 5.79 -11.88 -4.58
CA SER A 72 5.87 -11.40 -3.19
C SER A 72 4.57 -10.73 -2.75
N PHE A 73 3.97 -9.91 -3.63
CA PHE A 73 2.69 -9.26 -3.33
C PHE A 73 1.52 -10.26 -3.28
N ALA A 74 1.47 -11.25 -4.18
CA ALA A 74 0.44 -12.28 -4.16
C ALA A 74 0.48 -13.12 -2.87
N GLU A 75 1.68 -13.36 -2.32
CA GLU A 75 1.89 -14.03 -1.04
C GLU A 75 1.29 -13.31 0.17
N TRP A 76 1.04 -12.00 0.05
CA TRP A 76 0.35 -11.20 1.06
C TRP A 76 -1.18 -11.37 0.98
N ARG A 77 -1.67 -12.22 0.07
CA ARG A 77 -3.09 -12.53 -0.15
C ARG A 77 -3.94 -11.25 -0.24
N PRO A 78 -3.61 -10.34 -1.19
CA PRO A 78 -4.24 -9.05 -1.30
C PRO A 78 -5.72 -9.20 -1.68
N LYS A 79 -6.58 -8.40 -1.06
CA LYS A 79 -7.99 -8.25 -1.50
C LYS A 79 -8.29 -6.78 -1.68
N LEU A 80 -8.71 -6.43 -2.90
CA LEU A 80 -9.09 -5.06 -3.24
C LEU A 80 -10.27 -4.64 -2.37
N ILE A 81 -10.18 -3.45 -1.79
CA ILE A 81 -11.26 -2.83 -1.02
C ILE A 81 -11.88 -1.69 -1.83
N THR A 82 -11.05 -0.77 -2.32
CA THR A 82 -11.49 0.38 -3.10
C THR A 82 -10.37 0.92 -3.99
N LEU A 83 -10.71 1.86 -4.87
CA LEU A 83 -9.78 2.63 -5.68
C LEU A 83 -9.76 4.08 -5.16
N SER A 84 -8.60 4.71 -5.19
CA SER A 84 -8.44 6.15 -4.96
C SER A 84 -7.35 6.73 -5.85
N GLU A 85 -7.38 8.04 -6.07
CA GLU A 85 -6.32 8.72 -6.80
C GLU A 85 -4.99 8.64 -6.04
N VAL A 86 -3.88 8.49 -6.76
CA VAL A 86 -2.53 8.59 -6.19
C VAL A 86 -2.09 10.04 -6.28
N SER A 87 -1.79 10.66 -5.15
CA SER A 87 -1.32 12.05 -5.11
C SER A 87 0.17 12.14 -5.43
N ASP A 88 0.62 13.34 -5.82
CA ASP A 88 2.05 13.60 -6.07
C ASP A 88 2.92 13.44 -4.82
N GLU A 89 2.35 13.72 -3.64
CA GLU A 89 3.01 13.56 -2.33
C GLU A 89 3.23 12.07 -2.02
N GLU A 90 2.25 11.21 -2.31
CA GLU A 90 2.39 9.77 -2.14
C GLU A 90 3.47 9.17 -3.07
N LEU A 91 3.75 9.81 -4.21
CA LEU A 91 4.80 9.41 -5.14
C LEU A 91 6.20 9.88 -4.76
N GLU A 92 6.37 10.71 -3.73
CA GLU A 92 7.68 11.25 -3.35
C GLU A 92 8.68 10.12 -3.02
N GLY A 93 8.24 9.12 -2.24
CA GLY A 93 9.08 7.95 -1.92
C GLY A 93 9.50 7.15 -3.16
N TYR A 94 8.59 6.97 -4.12
CA TYR A 94 8.89 6.34 -5.40
C TYR A 94 9.93 7.14 -6.21
N LYS A 95 9.74 8.46 -6.32
CA LYS A 95 10.65 9.35 -7.07
C LYS A 95 12.06 9.34 -6.47
N ILE A 96 12.20 9.29 -5.15
CA ILE A 96 13.49 9.17 -4.47
C ILE A 96 14.13 7.80 -4.75
N TRP A 97 13.38 6.70 -4.65
CA TRP A 97 13.87 5.35 -4.96
C TRP A 97 14.36 5.24 -6.42
N GLU A 98 13.60 5.79 -7.37
CA GLU A 98 13.95 5.80 -8.79
C GLU A 98 15.24 6.59 -9.03
N ALA A 99 15.38 7.76 -8.40
CA ALA A 99 16.58 8.60 -8.49
C ALA A 99 17.84 7.93 -7.90
N GLN A 100 17.70 6.96 -7.00
CA GLN A 100 18.81 6.21 -6.38
C GLN A 100 19.21 4.92 -7.11
N GLY A 101 18.60 4.65 -8.28
CA GLY A 101 18.97 3.50 -9.12
C GLY A 101 18.10 2.25 -8.94
N GLY A 102 17.03 2.33 -8.14
CA GLY A 102 15.99 1.31 -8.07
C GLY A 102 16.35 -0.02 -7.40
N GLY A 103 15.54 -1.06 -7.66
CA GLY A 103 15.65 -2.43 -7.10
C GLY A 103 14.34 -2.99 -6.51
N VAL A 104 14.14 -4.31 -6.58
CA VAL A 104 12.92 -4.99 -6.11
C VAL A 104 13.26 -5.93 -4.94
N PHE A 105 12.39 -6.00 -3.92
CA PHE A 105 12.51 -6.94 -2.80
C PHE A 105 11.62 -8.18 -2.96
#